data_AF-A0A1C5R2J5-F1
#
_entry.id   AF-A0A1C5R2J5-F1
#
_cell.length_a   1.000
_cell.length_b   1.000
_cell.length_c   1.000
_cell.angle_alpha   90.00
_cell.angle_beta   90.00
_cell.angle_gamma   90.00
#
_symmetry.space_group_name_H-M   'P 1'
#
loop_
_entity.id
_entity.type
_entity.pdbx_description
1 polymer ?
#
loop_
_entity_poly.entity_id
_entity_poly.type
_entity_poly.pdbx_seq_one_letter_code
_entity_poly.pdbx_strand_id
1 'polypeptide(L)'
;MAKIASISMRVNPRIKAEAESIYGSLGMTLTEAINIFLHKSILEGGLPFDVRQPRYNSETEAAMHEARDILAGKVPAESYDSASTMFTALNE
;
A
#
# COMPACT_ATOMS: atom_id res chain seq x y z
N MET A 1 -3.14 -38.28 0.66
CA MET A 1 -1.91 -37.56 0.28
C MET A 1 -2.27 -36.10 0.06
N ALA A 2 -1.51 -35.15 0.62
CA ALA A 2 -1.74 -33.74 0.34
C ALA A 2 -1.49 -33.50 -1.16
N LYS A 3 -2.42 -32.79 -1.82
CA LYS A 3 -2.31 -32.49 -3.25
C LYS A 3 -1.22 -31.44 -3.42
N ILE A 4 -0.06 -31.84 -3.91
CA ILE A 4 1.08 -30.93 -4.15
C ILE A 4 0.80 -30.17 -5.45
N ALA A 5 0.93 -28.84 -5.41
CA ALA A 5 0.88 -27.98 -6.58
C ALA A 5 2.25 -27.32 -6.79
N SER A 6 2.67 -27.16 -8.04
CA SER A 6 3.92 -26.47 -8.39
C SER A 6 3.64 -25.03 -8.81
N ILE A 7 4.53 -24.12 -8.41
CA ILE A 7 4.52 -22.72 -8.82
C ILE A 7 5.80 -22.46 -9.62
N SER A 8 5.66 -21.95 -10.84
CA SER A 8 6.78 -21.49 -11.67
C SER A 8 6.65 -19.99 -11.89
N MET A 9 7.71 -19.25 -11.57
CA MET A 9 7.73 -17.79 -11.69
C MET A 9 9.04 -17.31 -12.33
N ARG A 10 8.95 -16.24 -13.10
CA ARG A 10 10.11 -15.53 -13.62
C ARG A 10 10.45 -14.39 -12.67
N VAL A 11 11.71 -14.29 -12.30
CA VAL A 11 12.23 -13.25 -11.40
C VAL A 11 13.53 -12.72 -11.98
N ASN A 12 13.83 -11.44 -11.75
CA ASN A 12 15.11 -10.87 -12.10
C ASN A 12 16.23 -11.63 -11.35
N PRO A 13 17.30 -12.09 -12.03
CA PRO A 13 18.37 -12.88 -11.39
C PRO A 13 19.03 -12.18 -10.21
N ARG A 14 19.19 -10.85 -10.27
CA ARG A 14 19.76 -10.05 -9.18
C ARG A 14 18.84 -10.05 -7.96
N ILE A 15 17.54 -9.81 -8.18
CA ILE A 15 16.54 -9.82 -7.09
C ILE A 15 16.46 -11.21 -6.45
N LYS A 16 16.54 -12.27 -7.26
CA LYS A 16 16.59 -13.65 -6.75
C LYS A 16 17.80 -13.85 -5.82
N ALA A 17 19.00 -13.48 -6.27
CA ALA A 17 20.22 -13.65 -5.48
C ALA A 17 20.20 -12.83 -4.18
N GLU A 18 19.70 -11.59 -4.22
CA GLU A 18 19.54 -10.75 -3.03
C GLU A 18 18.53 -11.38 -2.04
N ALA A 19 17.39 -11.88 -2.52
CA ALA A 19 16.42 -12.57 -1.68
C ALA A 19 16.97 -13.87 -1.07
N GLU A 20 17.67 -14.69 -1.85
CA GLU A 20 18.33 -15.91 -1.37
C GLU A 20 19.38 -15.61 -0.29
N SER A 21 20.13 -14.51 -0.42
CA SER A 21 21.09 -14.09 0.61
C SER A 21 20.39 -13.68 1.91
N ILE A 22 19.30 -12.90 1.83
CA ILE A 22 18.55 -12.44 3.00
C ILE A 22 17.95 -13.65 3.73
N TYR A 23 17.20 -14.49 3.01
CA TYR A 23 16.55 -15.66 3.60
C TYR A 23 17.56 -16.70 4.08
N GLY A 24 18.67 -16.89 3.37
CA GLY A 24 19.77 -17.75 3.80
C GLY A 24 20.37 -17.30 5.13
N SER A 25 20.52 -15.98 5.35
CA SER A 25 20.97 -15.45 6.64
C SER A 25 20.00 -15.71 7.80
N LEU A 26 18.72 -15.96 7.49
CA LEU A 26 17.67 -16.34 8.44
C LEU A 26 17.51 -17.87 8.57
N GLY A 27 18.38 -18.66 7.92
CA GLY A 27 18.34 -20.12 7.96
C GLY A 27 17.19 -20.74 7.16
N MET A 28 16.68 -20.03 6.14
CA MET A 28 15.58 -20.51 5.29
C MET A 28 15.89 -20.38 3.81
N THR A 29 15.30 -21.25 3.01
CA THR A 29 15.33 -21.21 1.55
C THR A 29 14.30 -20.21 1.00
N LEU A 30 14.50 -19.76 -0.23
CA LEU A 30 13.52 -18.93 -0.92
C LEU A 30 12.16 -19.63 -1.07
N THR A 31 12.15 -20.96 -1.25
CA THR A 31 10.92 -21.76 -1.32
C THR A 31 10.14 -21.74 0.00
N GLU A 32 10.84 -21.86 1.13
CA GLU A 32 10.21 -21.75 2.46
C GLU A 32 9.64 -20.36 2.68
N ALA A 33 10.37 -19.31 2.31
CA ALA A 33 9.89 -17.93 2.39
C ALA A 33 8.64 -17.70 1.54
N ILE A 34 8.59 -18.24 0.30
CA ILE A 34 7.39 -18.16 -0.55
C ILE A 34 6.21 -18.91 0.09
N ASN A 35 6.45 -20.07 0.69
CA ASN A 35 5.39 -20.79 1.41
C ASN A 35 4.85 -19.98 2.59
N ILE A 36 5.73 -19.36 3.38
CA ILE A 36 5.32 -18.48 4.49
C ILE A 36 4.50 -17.30 3.97
N PHE A 37 4.94 -16.66 2.88
CA PHE A 37 4.23 -15.57 2.22
C PHE A 37 2.78 -15.96 1.86
N LEU A 38 2.60 -17.14 1.24
CA LEU A 38 1.27 -17.64 0.86
C LEU A 38 0.37 -17.89 2.08
N HIS A 39 0.90 -18.53 3.13
CA HIS A 39 0.13 -18.78 4.36
C HIS A 39 -0.26 -17.47 5.05
N LYS A 40 0.67 -16.52 5.13
CA LYS A 40 0.38 -15.21 5.73
C LYS A 40 -0.65 -14.44 4.92
N SER A 41 -0.59 -14.52 3.58
CA SER A 41 -1.59 -13.90 2.70
C SER A 41 -3.00 -14.43 2.95
N ILE A 42 -3.13 -15.74 3.16
CA ILE A 42 -4.41 -16.39 3.50
C ILE A 42 -4.94 -15.89 4.84
N LEU A 43 -4.07 -15.78 5.86
CA LEU A 43 -4.45 -15.30 7.19
C LEU A 43 -4.91 -13.84 7.20
N GLU A 44 -4.28 -12.98 6.40
CA GLU A 44 -4.63 -11.55 6.29
C GLU A 44 -5.82 -11.31 5.33
N GLY A 45 -6.20 -12.30 4.52
CA GLY A 45 -7.21 -12.12 3.46
C GLY A 45 -6.73 -11.19 2.32
N GLY A 46 -5.42 -11.06 2.13
CA GLY A 46 -4.83 -10.08 1.22
C GLY A 46 -3.31 -10.18 1.14
N LEU A 47 -2.64 -9.10 0.74
CA LEU A 47 -1.18 -9.06 0.73
C LEU A 47 -0.65 -9.05 2.18
N PRO A 48 0.40 -9.83 2.50
CA PRO A 48 0.90 -10.02 3.87
C PRO A 48 1.81 -8.87 4.32
N PHE A 49 1.64 -7.70 3.71
CA PHE A 49 2.33 -6.47 4.00
C PHE A 49 1.43 -5.31 3.59
N ASP A 50 1.72 -4.14 4.15
CA ASP A 50 0.95 -2.96 3.86
C ASP A 50 1.24 -2.43 2.46
N VAL A 51 0.23 -2.41 1.61
CA VAL A 51 0.36 -1.96 0.23
C VAL A 51 0.07 -0.47 0.18
N ARG A 52 1.09 0.33 0.46
CA ARG A 52 1.02 1.79 0.39
C ARG A 52 1.94 2.32 -0.68
N GLN A 53 1.46 3.28 -1.45
CA GLN A 53 2.38 4.13 -2.19
C GLN A 53 3.10 5.04 -1.17
N PRO A 54 4.44 5.10 -1.19
CA PRO A 54 5.20 5.89 -0.21
C PRO A 54 4.96 7.40 -0.35
N ARG A 55 4.52 7.85 -1.53
CA ARG A 55 3.98 9.20 -1.77
C ARG A 55 2.57 9.09 -2.31
N TYR A 56 1.75 10.07 -1.98
CA TYR A 56 0.46 10.24 -2.65
C TYR A 56 0.67 10.67 -4.10
N ASN A 57 -0.37 10.52 -4.92
CA ASN A 57 -0.33 11.06 -6.27
C ASN A 57 -0.27 12.60 -6.25
N SER A 58 0.12 13.20 -7.38
CA SER A 58 0.29 14.66 -7.48
C SER A 58 -0.98 15.45 -7.14
N GLU A 59 -2.14 14.90 -7.46
CA GLU A 59 -3.45 15.51 -7.16
C GLU A 59 -3.71 15.61 -5.66
N THR A 60 -3.52 14.50 -4.93
CA THR A 60 -3.68 14.47 -3.47
C THR A 60 -2.67 15.39 -2.79
N GLU A 61 -1.44 15.43 -3.29
CA GLU A 61 -0.42 16.34 -2.75
C GLU A 61 -0.75 17.80 -2.99
N ALA A 62 -1.30 18.14 -4.15
CA ALA A 62 -1.77 19.49 -4.46
C ALA A 62 -2.95 19.89 -3.55
N ALA A 63 -3.94 19.01 -3.37
CA ALA A 63 -5.07 19.26 -2.47
C ALA A 63 -4.60 19.46 -1.00
N MET A 64 -3.62 18.67 -0.53
CA MET A 64 -3.03 18.89 0.79
C MET A 64 -2.27 20.21 0.90
N HIS A 65 -1.64 20.67 -0.18
CA HIS A 65 -0.98 21.98 -0.21
C HIS A 65 -1.99 23.12 -0.15
N GLU A 66 -3.05 23.04 -0.96
CA GLU A 66 -4.17 23.98 -0.96
C GLU A 66 -4.80 24.07 0.43
N ALA A 67 -5.09 22.94 1.07
CA ALA A 67 -5.64 22.90 2.43
C ALA A 67 -4.74 23.62 3.45
N ARG A 68 -3.41 23.49 3.34
CA ARG A 68 -2.46 24.24 4.20
C ARG A 68 -2.48 25.73 3.93
N ASP A 69 -2.61 26.13 2.67
CA ASP A 69 -2.69 27.53 2.29
C ASP A 69 -4.00 28.18 2.72
N ILE A 70 -5.12 27.44 2.70
CA ILE A 70 -6.40 27.84 3.29
C ILE A 70 -6.24 28.07 4.80
N LEU A 71 -5.66 27.11 5.52
CA LEU A 71 -5.42 27.24 6.96
C LEU A 71 -4.51 28.42 7.31
N ALA A 72 -3.54 28.73 6.44
CA ALA A 72 -2.66 29.89 6.57
C ALA A 72 -3.31 31.22 6.13
N GLY A 73 -4.56 31.20 5.66
CA GLY A 73 -5.30 32.37 5.19
C GLY A 73 -4.81 32.94 3.85
N LYS A 74 -4.03 32.17 3.08
CA LYS A 74 -3.52 32.59 1.76
C LYS A 74 -4.53 32.37 0.64
N VAL A 75 -5.42 31.39 0.80
CA VAL A 75 -6.46 31.03 -0.15
C VAL A 75 -7.80 31.08 0.57
N PRO A 76 -8.82 31.77 0.03
CA PRO A 76 -10.15 31.76 0.61
C PRO A 76 -10.79 30.38 0.42
N ALA A 77 -11.52 29.91 1.43
CA ALA A 77 -12.31 28.69 1.34
C ALA A 77 -13.75 28.98 1.78
N GLU A 78 -14.70 28.25 1.21
CA GLU A 78 -16.08 28.31 1.66
C GLU A 78 -16.19 27.74 3.08
N SER A 79 -16.87 28.48 3.95
CA SER A 79 -17.20 28.06 5.30
C SER A 79 -18.69 27.84 5.41
N TYR A 80 -19.08 26.75 6.07
CA TYR A 80 -20.48 26.41 6.30
C TYR A 80 -20.80 26.52 7.78
N ASP A 81 -22.00 27.00 8.11
CA ASP A 81 -22.48 27.16 9.48
C ASP A 81 -23.05 25.86 10.07
N SER A 82 -23.34 24.88 9.23
CA SER A 82 -23.83 23.56 9.62
C SER A 82 -23.32 22.44 8.70
N ALA A 83 -23.36 21.20 9.21
CA ALA A 83 -23.09 20.04 8.38
C ALA A 83 -24.12 19.88 7.24
N SER A 84 -25.37 20.30 7.47
CA SER A 84 -26.44 20.21 6.45
C SER A 84 -26.11 21.07 5.23
N THR A 85 -25.71 22.33 5.46
CA THR A 85 -25.35 23.26 4.36
C THR A 85 -24.10 22.80 3.63
N MET A 86 -23.12 22.24 4.33
CA MET A 86 -21.92 21.63 3.73
C MET A 86 -22.27 20.45 2.83
N PHE A 87 -23.14 19.53 3.27
CA PHE A 87 -23.55 18.38 2.45
C PHE A 87 -24.42 18.79 1.26
N THR A 88 -25.21 19.86 1.35
CA THR A 88 -25.92 20.40 0.18
C THR A 88 -24.92 20.85 -0.88
N ALA A 89 -23.90 21.64 -0.52
CA ALA A 89 -22.89 22.13 -1.46
C ALA A 89 -22.02 21.01 -2.09
N LEU A 90 -21.76 19.92 -1.37
CA LEU A 90 -20.96 18.79 -1.89
C LEU A 90 -21.70 17.90 -2.91
N ASN A 91 -23.04 17.96 -2.94
CA ASN A 91 -23.87 17.14 -3.82
C ASN A 91 -24.41 17.92 -5.03
N GLU A 92 -24.01 19.18 -5.18
CA GLU A 92 -24.24 20.01 -6.39
C GLU A 92 -23.16 19.75 -7.44
#